data_AF-A0A1H3QHD0-F1
#
_entry.id   AF-A0A1H3QHD0-F1
#
_cell.length_a   1.000
_cell.length_b   1.000
_cell.length_c   1.000
_cell.angle_alpha   90.00
_cell.angle_beta   90.00
_cell.angle_gamma   90.00
#
_symmetry.space_group_name_H-M   'P 1'
#
loop_
_entity.id
_entity.type
_entity.pdbx_description
1 polymer ?
#
loop_
_entity_poly.entity_id
_entity_poly.type
_entity_poly.pdbx_seq_one_letter_code
_entity_poly.pdbx_strand_id
1 'polypeptide(L)'
;MMGTESSPETENDAQADSDVKNKSAQEAKRYRLQLREAESRLEALSTQLEGFQREAIYQAASGTLSVPSDLFALTETNVADYLNTDGTVNLDAVREASEQLISDRPGLRKNPTRFTDRSLNKGTEEPSNGPSWSGLFER
;
A
#
# COMPACT_ATOMS: atom_id res chain seq x y z
N MET A 1 62.42 32.17 52.43
CA MET A 1 61.09 32.54 51.90
C MET A 1 61.27 32.89 50.43
N MET A 2 60.98 31.96 49.52
CA MET A 2 60.81 32.26 48.08
C MET A 2 59.39 31.84 47.76
N GLY A 3 58.54 32.82 47.45
CA GLY A 3 57.15 32.61 47.09
C GLY A 3 57.04 31.98 45.71
N THR A 4 56.21 30.94 45.60
CA THR A 4 55.74 30.39 44.34
C THR A 4 54.68 31.33 43.78
N GLU A 5 55.03 32.16 42.80
CA GLU A 5 54.03 32.81 41.94
C GLU A 5 53.42 31.75 41.02
N SER A 6 52.25 31.27 41.40
CA SER A 6 51.40 30.43 40.55
C SER A 6 50.76 31.34 39.52
N SER A 7 51.18 31.21 38.26
CA SER A 7 50.60 31.92 37.12
C SER A 7 49.15 31.45 36.88
N PRO A 8 48.14 32.33 36.94
CA PRO A 8 46.74 31.96 36.75
C PRO A 8 46.32 31.80 35.28
N GLU A 9 47.22 32.01 34.31
CA GLU A 9 46.84 32.07 32.89
C GLU A 9 46.62 30.69 32.24
N THR A 10 47.19 29.61 32.80
CA THR A 10 47.11 28.26 32.20
C THR A 10 45.81 27.49 32.47
N GLU A 11 45.05 27.82 33.52
CA GLU A 11 43.81 27.12 33.86
C GLU A 11 42.61 27.59 33.02
N ASN A 12 42.61 28.86 32.59
CA ASN A 12 41.48 29.46 31.88
C ASN A 12 41.37 28.95 30.43
N ASP A 13 42.51 28.72 29.76
CA ASP A 13 42.56 28.26 28.37
C ASP A 13 42.17 26.78 28.23
N ALA A 14 42.55 25.94 29.21
CA ALA A 14 42.15 24.54 29.25
C ALA A 14 40.64 24.36 29.52
N GLN A 15 40.06 25.22 30.36
CA GLN A 15 38.63 25.22 30.66
C GLN A 15 37.80 25.62 29.43
N ALA A 16 38.22 26.68 28.71
CA ALA A 16 37.54 27.17 27.52
C ALA A 16 37.52 26.15 26.37
N ASP A 17 38.64 25.46 26.10
CA ASP A 17 38.72 24.43 25.06
C ASP A 17 37.87 23.19 25.41
N SER A 18 37.78 22.84 26.70
CA SER A 18 36.92 21.74 27.17
C SER A 18 35.42 22.05 27.00
N ASP A 19 34.99 23.28 27.25
CA ASP A 19 33.61 23.71 27.10
C ASP A 19 33.17 23.77 25.62
N VAL A 20 34.06 24.19 24.73
CA VAL A 20 33.81 24.21 23.28
C VAL A 20 33.69 22.77 22.73
N LYS A 21 34.57 21.85 23.16
CA LYS A 21 34.50 20.42 22.80
C LYS A 21 33.23 19.74 23.31
N ASN A 22 32.80 20.07 24.53
CA ASN A 22 31.56 19.52 25.08
C ASN A 22 30.32 20.03 24.32
N LYS A 23 30.27 21.32 23.97
CA LYS A 23 29.17 21.90 23.18
C LYS A 23 29.11 21.28 21.78
N SER A 24 30.24 21.13 21.09
CA SER A 24 30.26 20.51 19.76
C SER A 24 29.88 19.02 19.79
N ALA A 25 30.30 18.27 20.80
CA ALA A 25 29.88 16.88 21.00
C ALA A 25 28.37 16.76 21.26
N GLN A 26 27.80 17.69 22.04
CA GLN A 26 26.36 17.75 22.27
C GLN A 26 25.57 18.09 21.00
N GLU A 27 26.04 19.04 20.20
CA GLU A 27 25.43 19.38 18.90
C GLU A 27 25.49 18.21 17.93
N ALA A 28 26.65 17.56 17.79
CA ALA A 28 26.80 16.37 16.94
C ALA A 28 25.85 15.25 17.38
N LYS A 29 25.66 15.05 18.69
CA LYS A 29 24.69 14.08 19.22
C LYS A 29 23.25 14.45 18.85
N ARG A 30 22.89 15.74 18.96
CA ARG A 30 21.55 16.23 18.57
C ARG A 30 21.29 16.00 17.07
N TYR A 31 22.22 16.34 16.20
CA TYR A 31 22.05 16.12 14.75
C TYR A 31 21.93 14.64 14.39
N ARG A 32 22.69 13.75 15.03
CA ARG A 32 22.54 12.30 14.84
C ARG A 32 21.18 11.78 15.27
N LEU A 33 20.63 12.32 16.36
CA LEU A 33 19.28 11.98 16.80
C LEU A 33 18.22 12.48 15.82
N GLN A 34 18.33 13.73 15.38
CA GLN A 34 17.42 14.31 14.39
C GLN A 34 17.45 13.54 13.06
N LEU A 35 18.63 13.11 12.60
CA LEU A 35 18.77 12.32 11.39
C LEU A 35 18.04 10.97 11.52
N ARG A 36 18.28 10.23 12.61
CA ARG A 36 17.59 8.95 12.85
C ARG A 36 16.09 9.10 12.98
N GLU A 37 15.64 10.18 13.62
CA GLU A 37 14.22 10.48 13.74
C GLU A 37 13.61 10.80 12.37
N ALA A 38 14.31 11.55 11.51
CA ALA A 38 13.87 11.82 10.15
C ALA A 38 13.82 10.55 9.28
N GLU A 39 14.85 9.70 9.36
CA GLU A 39 14.88 8.38 8.70
C GLU A 39 13.72 7.49 9.15
N SER A 40 13.47 7.42 10.46
CA SER A 40 12.34 6.65 11.01
C SER A 40 10.99 7.18 10.55
N ARG A 41 10.82 8.50 10.42
CA ARG A 41 9.59 9.09 9.89
C ARG A 41 9.44 8.81 8.40
N LEU A 42 10.52 8.85 7.63
CA LEU A 42 10.49 8.50 6.21
C LEU A 42 10.06 7.05 6.00
N GLU A 43 10.62 6.12 6.78
CA GLU A 43 10.27 4.70 6.71
C GLU A 43 8.81 4.45 7.11
N ALA A 44 8.31 5.16 8.13
CA ALA A 44 6.91 5.07 8.51
C ALA A 44 5.98 5.58 7.40
N LEU A 45 6.35 6.69 6.75
CA LEU A 45 5.56 7.26 5.65
C LEU A 45 5.65 6.40 4.38
N SER A 46 6.81 5.82 4.05
CA SER A 46 6.95 4.92 2.90
C SER A 46 6.09 3.68 3.07
N THR A 47 6.07 3.08 4.27
CA THR A 47 5.23 1.93 4.60
C THR A 47 3.73 2.26 4.44
N GLN A 48 3.29 3.43 4.94
CA GLN A 48 1.90 3.87 4.80
C GLN A 48 1.53 4.11 3.34
N LEU A 49 2.42 4.78 2.59
CA LEU A 49 2.23 5.10 1.19
C LEU A 49 2.13 3.84 0.33
N GLU A 50 2.98 2.84 0.58
CA GLU A 50 2.90 1.54 -0.11
C GLU A 50 1.56 0.86 0.19
N GLY A 51 1.06 0.94 1.44
CA GLY A 51 -0.26 0.46 1.83
C GLY A 51 -1.37 1.09 0.99
N PHE A 52 -1.38 2.43 0.89
CA PHE A 52 -2.37 3.15 0.08
C PHE A 52 -2.26 2.86 -1.42
N GLN A 53 -1.05 2.75 -1.96
CA GLN A 53 -0.83 2.38 -3.35
C GLN A 53 -1.37 0.98 -3.64
N ARG A 54 -1.11 0.02 -2.74
CA ARG A 54 -1.61 -1.34 -2.85
C ARG A 54 -3.14 -1.39 -2.82
N GLU A 55 -3.76 -0.64 -1.92
CA GLU A 55 -5.22 -0.50 -1.88
C GLU A 55 -5.76 0.12 -3.18
N ALA A 56 -5.13 1.16 -3.70
CA ALA A 56 -5.53 1.78 -4.97
C ALA A 56 -5.43 0.81 -6.16
N ILE A 57 -4.38 -0.01 -6.21
CA ILE A 57 -4.24 -1.09 -7.20
C ILE A 57 -5.39 -2.09 -7.07
N TYR A 58 -5.74 -2.51 -5.85
CA TYR A 58 -6.87 -3.40 -5.63
C TYR A 58 -8.21 -2.79 -6.07
N GLN A 59 -8.42 -1.51 -5.78
CA GLN A 59 -9.63 -0.82 -6.23
C GLN A 59 -9.72 -0.80 -7.76
N ALA A 60 -8.62 -0.52 -8.46
CA ALA A 60 -8.57 -0.58 -9.92
C ALA A 60 -8.85 -2.00 -10.45
N ALA A 61 -8.21 -3.02 -9.88
CA ALA A 61 -8.38 -4.42 -10.28
C ALA A 61 -9.81 -4.95 -9.98
N SER A 62 -10.50 -4.39 -8.99
CA SER A 62 -11.87 -4.78 -8.61
C SER A 62 -12.93 -4.50 -9.69
N GLY A 63 -12.62 -3.70 -10.71
CA GLY A 63 -13.46 -3.53 -11.88
C GLY A 63 -13.52 -4.79 -12.75
N THR A 64 -12.46 -5.61 -12.70
CA THR A 64 -12.21 -6.69 -13.66
C THR A 64 -12.18 -8.06 -12.97
N LEU A 65 -11.44 -8.16 -11.87
CA LEU A 65 -11.29 -9.37 -11.07
C LEU A 65 -12.35 -9.45 -9.97
N SER A 66 -12.82 -10.67 -9.70
CA SER A 66 -13.74 -10.94 -8.59
C SER A 66 -13.05 -10.72 -7.25
N VAL A 67 -11.79 -11.17 -7.16
CA VAL A 67 -10.94 -11.09 -5.98
C VAL A 67 -9.66 -10.32 -6.38
N PRO A 68 -9.56 -9.01 -6.06
CA PRO A 68 -8.42 -8.19 -6.47
C PRO A 68 -7.07 -8.65 -5.93
N SER A 69 -7.05 -9.33 -4.77
CA SER A 69 -5.82 -9.88 -4.18
C SER A 69 -5.15 -10.95 -5.04
N ASP A 70 -5.90 -11.59 -5.94
CA ASP A 70 -5.37 -12.60 -6.85
C ASP A 70 -4.31 -12.02 -7.80
N LEU A 71 -4.35 -10.70 -8.04
CA LEU A 71 -3.36 -10.02 -8.86
C LEU A 71 -1.94 -10.24 -8.31
N PHE A 72 -1.71 -10.12 -7.00
CA PHE A 72 -0.40 -10.38 -6.40
C PHE A 72 -0.23 -11.81 -5.90
N ALA A 73 -1.31 -12.52 -5.56
CA ALA A 73 -1.20 -13.89 -5.05
C ALA A 73 -0.86 -14.92 -6.14
N LEU A 74 -1.27 -14.66 -7.39
CA LEU A 74 -1.11 -15.58 -8.51
C LEU A 74 -0.06 -15.15 -9.53
N THR A 75 0.54 -13.98 -9.34
CA THR A 75 1.63 -13.47 -10.19
C THR A 75 2.83 -13.12 -9.31
N GLU A 76 4.03 -13.16 -9.86
CA GLU A 76 5.26 -12.78 -9.14
C GLU A 76 5.49 -11.25 -9.16
N THR A 77 4.42 -10.46 -9.28
CA THR A 77 4.50 -8.99 -9.36
C THR A 77 4.41 -8.34 -7.98
N ASN A 78 4.92 -7.12 -7.88
CA ASN A 78 4.92 -6.29 -6.68
C ASN A 78 4.24 -4.93 -6.97
N VAL A 79 4.08 -4.10 -5.92
CA VAL A 79 3.43 -2.77 -6.05
C VAL A 79 4.18 -1.88 -7.05
N ALA A 80 5.51 -1.89 -7.05
CA ALA A 80 6.34 -1.04 -7.89
C ALA A 80 6.15 -1.31 -9.40
N ASP A 81 5.83 -2.55 -9.77
CA ASP A 81 5.56 -2.93 -11.16
C ASP A 81 4.33 -2.21 -11.75
N TYR A 82 3.44 -1.71 -10.89
CA TYR A 82 2.24 -0.98 -11.26
C TYR A 82 2.32 0.52 -10.97
N LEU A 83 3.51 1.06 -10.71
CA LEU A 83 3.70 2.49 -10.50
C LEU A 83 4.28 3.18 -11.74
N ASN A 84 3.85 4.40 -11.96
CA ASN A 84 4.49 5.33 -12.87
C ASN A 84 5.79 5.87 -12.27
N THR A 85 6.59 6.56 -13.08
CA THR A 85 7.84 7.20 -12.64
C THR A 85 7.66 8.26 -11.56
N ASP A 86 6.46 8.81 -11.41
CA ASP A 86 6.10 9.79 -10.38
C ASP A 86 5.58 9.13 -9.09
N GLY A 87 5.51 7.80 -9.03
CA GLY A 87 5.01 7.04 -7.89
C GLY A 87 3.48 6.94 -7.83
N THR A 88 2.76 7.41 -8.85
CA THR A 88 1.30 7.19 -8.96
C THR A 88 0.99 5.81 -9.52
N VAL A 89 -0.19 5.27 -9.24
CA VAL A 89 -0.61 3.96 -9.77
C VAL A 89 -0.91 4.08 -11.27
N ASN A 90 -0.29 3.20 -12.06
CA ASN A 90 -0.54 3.04 -13.48
C ASN A 90 -1.78 2.14 -13.69
N LEU A 91 -2.92 2.78 -13.94
CA LEU A 91 -4.20 2.08 -14.12
C LEU A 91 -4.23 1.18 -15.36
N ASP A 92 -3.54 1.56 -16.43
CA ASP A 92 -3.50 0.77 -17.65
C ASP A 92 -2.69 -0.51 -17.44
N ALA A 93 -1.55 -0.44 -16.76
CA ALA A 93 -0.76 -1.62 -16.41
C ALA A 93 -1.53 -2.60 -15.51
N VAL A 94 -2.27 -2.09 -14.51
CA VAL A 94 -3.12 -2.92 -13.65
C VAL A 94 -4.22 -3.60 -14.46
N ARG A 95 -4.84 -2.88 -15.39
CA ARG A 95 -5.90 -3.42 -16.25
C ARG A 95 -5.36 -4.48 -17.20
N GLU A 96 -4.24 -4.24 -17.86
CA GLU A 96 -3.59 -5.19 -18.77
C GLU A 96 -3.22 -6.48 -18.05
N ALA A 97 -2.58 -6.38 -16.88
CA ALA A 97 -2.24 -7.55 -16.06
C ALA A 97 -3.50 -8.32 -15.61
N SER A 98 -4.56 -7.60 -15.23
CA SER A 98 -5.84 -8.21 -14.86
C SER A 98 -6.50 -8.95 -16.04
N GLU A 99 -6.45 -8.38 -17.24
CA GLU A 99 -6.98 -8.99 -18.46
C GLU A 99 -6.17 -10.22 -18.87
N GLN A 100 -4.85 -10.16 -18.77
CA GLN A 100 -3.97 -11.30 -19.01
C GLN A 100 -4.26 -12.44 -18.04
N LEU A 101 -4.42 -12.13 -16.75
CA LEU A 101 -4.77 -13.12 -15.74
C LEU A 101 -6.14 -13.77 -16.01
N ILE A 102 -7.12 -13.02 -16.51
CA ILE A 102 -8.41 -13.56 -16.95
C ILE A 102 -8.26 -14.45 -18.19
N SER A 103 -7.39 -14.08 -19.13
CA SER A 103 -7.13 -14.90 -20.32
C SER A 103 -6.59 -16.28 -19.91
N ASP A 104 -5.66 -16.32 -18.96
CA ASP A 104 -5.09 -17.57 -18.45
C ASP A 104 -6.08 -18.32 -17.55
N ARG A 105 -6.89 -17.58 -16.79
CA ARG A 105 -7.83 -18.11 -15.79
C ARG A 105 -9.19 -17.41 -15.89
N PRO A 106 -10.07 -17.82 -16.81
CA PRO A 106 -11.34 -17.13 -17.07
C PRO A 106 -12.31 -17.13 -15.88
N GLY A 107 -12.13 -18.05 -14.93
CA GLY A 107 -12.94 -18.14 -13.71
C GLY A 107 -12.72 -17.01 -12.70
N LEU A 108 -11.66 -16.21 -12.84
CA LEU A 108 -11.36 -15.11 -11.91
C LEU A 108 -12.11 -13.80 -12.22
N ARG A 109 -12.82 -13.76 -13.34
CA ARG A 109 -13.58 -12.58 -13.77
C ARG A 109 -14.74 -12.30 -12.82
N LYS A 110 -14.91 -11.03 -12.42
CA LYS A 110 -15.97 -10.59 -11.49
C LYS A 110 -17.39 -10.87 -11.98
N ASN A 111 -17.62 -10.69 -13.27
CA ASN A 111 -18.88 -11.03 -13.91
C ASN A 111 -18.58 -12.07 -15.00
N PRO A 112 -18.54 -13.37 -14.64
CA PRO A 112 -18.24 -14.40 -15.61
C PRO A 112 -19.35 -14.41 -16.66
N THR A 113 -18.95 -14.40 -17.94
CA THR A 113 -19.88 -14.69 -19.02
C THR A 113 -20.42 -16.09 -18.79
N ARG A 114 -21.69 -16.19 -18.35
CA ARG A 114 -22.35 -17.48 -18.20
C ARG A 114 -22.37 -18.12 -19.59
N PHE A 115 -21.62 -19.21 -19.76
CA PHE A 115 -21.86 -20.14 -20.84
C PHE A 115 -23.20 -20.81 -20.55
N THR A 116 -24.29 -20.14 -20.93
CA THR A 116 -25.58 -20.79 -21.00
C THR A 116 -25.51 -21.72 -22.20
N ASP A 117 -25.44 -23.02 -21.93
CA ASP A 117 -25.70 -23.99 -22.98
C ASP A 117 -27.14 -23.77 -23.45
N ARG A 118 -27.28 -23.17 -24.63
CA ARG A 118 -28.57 -22.83 -25.21
C ARG A 118 -29.42 -24.08 -25.47
N SER A 119 -28.82 -25.27 -25.48
CA SER A 119 -29.52 -26.55 -25.59
C SER A 119 -30.17 -27.00 -24.27
N LEU A 120 -29.69 -26.53 -23.11
CA LEU A 120 -30.29 -26.77 -21.80
C LEU A 120 -31.54 -25.90 -21.55
N ASN A 121 -31.75 -24.85 -22.35
CA ASN A 121 -32.95 -24.01 -22.30
C ASN A 121 -34.05 -24.48 -23.28
N LYS A 122 -34.13 -25.79 -23.55
CA LYS A 122 -35.28 -26.36 -24.26
C LYS A 122 -36.47 -26.46 -23.30
N GLY A 123 -37.26 -25.40 -23.25
CA GLY A 123 -38.66 -25.45 -22.81
C GLY A 123 -38.90 -25.12 -21.34
N THR A 124 -38.90 -23.84 -21.00
CA THR A 124 -40.01 -23.34 -20.19
C THR A 124 -41.02 -22.76 -21.15
N GLU A 125 -42.03 -23.57 -21.49
CA GLU A 125 -43.32 -23.02 -21.92
C GLU A 125 -43.72 -21.96 -20.89
N GLU A 126 -44.19 -20.80 -21.36
CA GLU A 126 -44.75 -19.78 -20.49
C GLU A 126 -45.74 -20.45 -19.53
N PRO A 127 -45.69 -20.18 -18.21
CA PRO A 127 -46.70 -20.74 -17.30
C PRO A 127 -48.06 -20.16 -17.72
N SER A 128 -48.82 -20.92 -18.50
CA SER A 128 -50.21 -20.60 -18.80
C SER A 128 -50.94 -20.57 -17.47
N ASN A 129 -51.33 -19.37 -17.02
CA ASN A 129 -52.18 -19.08 -15.85
C ASN A 129 -52.51 -20.29 -14.98
N GLY A 130 -51.56 -20.69 -14.12
CA GLY A 130 -51.86 -21.59 -13.01
C GLY A 130 -52.86 -20.93 -12.06
N PRO A 131 -53.61 -21.71 -11.25
CA PRO A 131 -54.58 -21.16 -10.33
C PRO A 131 -53.92 -20.12 -9.42
N SER A 132 -54.31 -18.85 -9.61
CA SER A 132 -53.84 -17.76 -8.76
C SER A 132 -54.44 -17.89 -7.36
N TRP A 133 -53.72 -17.41 -6.36
CA TRP A 133 -54.18 -17.38 -4.96
C TRP A 133 -55.56 -16.75 -4.76
N SER A 134 -55.97 -15.84 -5.67
CA SER A 134 -57.31 -15.28 -5.75
C SER A 134 -58.41 -16.34 -5.91
N GLY A 135 -58.15 -17.42 -6.65
CA GLY A 135 -59.12 -18.49 -6.90
C GLY A 135 -59.37 -19.42 -5.71
N LEU A 136 -58.61 -19.30 -4.62
CA LEU A 136 -58.80 -20.12 -3.41
C LEU A 136 -59.80 -19.50 -2.41
N PHE A 137 -60.16 -18.22 -2.55
CA PHE A 137 -60.97 -17.49 -1.56
C PHE A 137 -62.42 -17.18 -1.99
N GLU A 138 -62.83 -17.54 -3.21
CA GLU A 138 -64.20 -17.28 -3.72
C GLU A 138 -65.19 -18.44 -3.49
N ARG A 139 -65.15 -19.12 -2.33
CA ARG A 139 -66.12 -20.18 -1.97
C ARG A 139 -67.29 -19.67 -1.13
#